data_AF-A0A9D1E7M8-F1
#
_entry.id   AF-A0A9D1E7M8-F1
#
_cell.length_a   1.000
_cell.length_b   1.000
_cell.length_c   1.000
_cell.angle_alpha   90.00
_cell.angle_beta   90.00
_cell.angle_gamma   90.00
#
_symmetry.space_group_name_H-M   'P 1'
#
loop_
_entity.id
_entity.type
_entity.pdbx_description
1 polymer ?
#
loop_
_entity_poly.entity_id
_entity_poly.type
_entity_poly.pdbx_seq_one_letter_code
_entity_poly.pdbx_strand_id
1 'polypeptide(L)' 'NAYCNATGLKNRGVSGNDTMSGINWSSVPVTILEMGSMTNPSDDRNMQDPAFQQRMVQGIADGIDDYFGL' A
#
# COMPACT_ATOMS: atom_id res chain seq x y z
N ASN A 1 5.61 2.26 7.50
CA ASN A 1 4.17 2.55 7.78
C ASN A 1 3.66 3.81 7.07
N ALA A 2 4.42 4.40 6.15
CA ALA A 2 4.07 5.66 5.47
C ALA A 2 2.66 5.66 4.86
N TYR A 3 2.30 4.62 4.11
CA TYR A 3 0.97 4.49 3.51
C TYR A 3 -0.21 4.62 4.49
N CYS A 4 -0.17 3.89 5.61
CA CYS A 4 -1.24 3.95 6.61
C CYS A 4 -1.27 5.30 7.33
N ASN A 5 -0.11 5.91 7.57
CA ASN A 5 -0.01 7.24 8.17
C ASN A 5 -0.62 8.31 7.24
N ALA A 6 -0.31 8.23 5.95
CA ALA A 6 -0.78 9.19 4.95
C ALA A 6 -2.29 9.08 4.70
N THR A 7 -2.84 7.86 4.66
CA THR A 7 -4.25 7.60 4.33
C THR A 7 -5.17 7.57 5.56
N GLY A 8 -4.65 7.25 6.73
CA GLY A 8 -5.43 6.99 7.94
C GLY A 8 -6.16 5.63 7.93
N LEU A 9 -5.92 4.80 6.92
CA LEU A 9 -6.48 3.44 6.86
C LEU A 9 -5.84 2.56 7.94
N LYS A 10 -6.61 1.57 8.40
CA LYS A 10 -6.16 0.65 9.45
C LYS A 10 -4.94 -0.14 8.98
N ASN A 11 -3.82 0.00 9.70
CA ASN A 11 -2.64 -0.82 9.48
C ASN A 11 -2.91 -2.28 9.85
N ARG A 12 -2.80 -3.19 8.86
CA ARG A 12 -2.99 -4.64 9.04
C ARG A 12 -1.66 -5.41 9.17
N GLY A 13 -0.53 -4.71 9.19
CA GLY A 13 0.80 -5.30 9.23
C GLY A 13 1.29 -5.78 7.85
N VAL A 14 2.47 -6.39 7.86
CA VAL A 14 3.12 -6.98 6.69
C VAL A 14 3.17 -8.49 6.87
N SER A 15 2.84 -9.24 5.83
CA SER A 15 2.94 -10.70 5.81
C SER A 15 3.92 -11.13 4.73
N GLY A 16 4.86 -12.03 5.05
CA GLY A 16 5.72 -12.66 4.06
C GLY A 16 5.00 -13.80 3.36
N ASN A 17 5.13 -13.89 2.04
CA ASN A 17 4.52 -14.96 1.24
C ASN A 17 5.37 -15.26 -0.01
N ASP A 18 5.83 -16.51 -0.14
CA ASP A 18 6.67 -16.95 -1.26
C ASP A 18 5.90 -17.82 -2.28
N THR A 19 4.61 -18.06 -2.07
CA THR A 19 3.80 -18.92 -2.95
C THR A 19 2.89 -18.14 -3.89
N MET A 20 2.81 -16.81 -3.74
CA MET A 20 1.96 -15.97 -4.56
C MET A 20 2.61 -15.68 -5.91
N SER A 21 1.96 -16.12 -6.99
CA SER A 21 2.45 -15.99 -8.37
C SER A 21 2.78 -14.55 -8.79
N GLY A 22 2.16 -13.55 -8.15
CA GLY A 22 2.42 -12.14 -8.40
C GLY A 22 3.78 -11.64 -7.90
N ILE A 23 4.46 -12.36 -7.00
CA ILE A 23 5.74 -11.93 -6.41
C ILE A 23 6.82 -13.01 -6.39
N ASN A 24 6.46 -14.29 -6.42
CA ASN A 24 7.41 -15.39 -6.19
C ASN A 24 8.42 -15.65 -7.33
N TRP A 25 8.26 -14.99 -8.48
CA TRP A 25 9.23 -15.04 -9.59
C TRP A 25 10.19 -13.85 -9.61
N SER A 26 10.03 -12.88 -8.70
CA SER A 26 10.88 -11.69 -8.66
C SER A 26 12.28 -12.03 -8.16
N SER A 27 13.30 -11.54 -8.87
CA SER A 27 14.71 -11.62 -8.45
C SER A 27 15.18 -10.40 -7.66
N VAL A 28 14.31 -9.41 -7.48
CA VAL A 28 14.53 -8.16 -6.73
C VAL A 28 13.45 -7.99 -5.66
N PRO A 29 13.66 -7.14 -4.64
CA PRO A 29 12.64 -6.85 -3.63
C PRO A 29 11.30 -6.46 -4.28
N VAL A 30 10.23 -7.14 -3.87
CA VAL A 30 8.88 -6.94 -4.40
C VAL A 30 7.88 -7.03 -3.25
N THR A 31 6.81 -6.24 -3.33
CA THR A 31 5.69 -6.30 -2.41
C THR A 31 4.39 -6.05 -3.16
N ILE A 32 3.30 -6.66 -2.70
CA ILE A 32 1.94 -6.26 -3.09
C ILE A 32 1.39 -5.37 -1.99
N LEU A 33 0.83 -4.22 -2.38
CA LEU A 33 0.16 -3.32 -1.45
C LEU A 33 -1.35 -3.52 -1.55
N GLU A 34 -1.94 -4.09 -0.51
CA GLU A 34 -3.39 -4.10 -0.33
C GLU A 34 -3.84 -2.71 0.17
N MET A 35 -4.29 -1.89 -0.78
CA MET A 35 -4.54 -0.45 -0.58
C MET A 35 -5.77 -0.13 0.27
N GLY A 36 -6.70 -1.07 0.40
CA GLY A 36 -7.95 -0.89 1.13
C GLY A 36 -8.95 -1.99 0.75
N SER A 37 -10.05 -2.10 1.50
CA SER A 37 -11.04 -3.15 1.25
C SER A 37 -12.21 -2.63 0.39
N MET A 38 -12.36 -3.13 -0.83
CA MET A 38 -13.51 -2.79 -1.69
C MET A 38 -14.87 -3.22 -1.10
N THR A 39 -14.88 -4.22 -0.20
CA THR A 39 -16.10 -4.65 0.50
C THR A 39 -16.41 -3.82 1.73
N ASN A 40 -15.50 -2.93 2.15
CA ASN A 40 -15.75 -1.91 3.15
C ASN A 40 -16.20 -0.62 2.44
N PRO A 41 -17.45 -0.16 2.62
CA PRO A 41 -17.96 0.98 1.86
C PRO A 41 -17.21 2.31 2.09
N SER A 42 -16.59 2.51 3.25
CA SER A 42 -15.79 3.72 3.48
C SER A 42 -14.45 3.66 2.78
N ASP A 43 -13.76 2.52 2.82
CA ASP A 43 -12.49 2.34 2.11
C ASP A 43 -12.72 2.43 0.60
N ASP A 44 -13.76 1.79 0.08
CA ASP A 44 -14.12 1.81 -1.35
C ASP A 44 -14.36 3.24 -1.87
N ARG A 45 -15.18 4.03 -1.16
CA ARG A 45 -15.42 5.44 -1.51
C ARG A 45 -14.16 6.29 -1.43
N ASN A 46 -13.34 6.08 -0.40
CA ASN A 46 -12.08 6.80 -0.25
C ASN A 46 -11.11 6.46 -1.39
N MET A 47 -10.98 5.19 -1.78
CA MET A 47 -10.09 4.79 -2.87
C MET A 47 -10.53 5.33 -4.24
N GLN A 48 -11.80 5.69 -4.40
CA GLN A 48 -12.33 6.33 -5.61
C GLN A 48 -12.22 7.87 -5.59
N ASP A 49 -11.93 8.47 -4.43
CA ASP A 49 -11.82 9.93 -4.28
C ASP A 49 -10.45 10.43 -4.78
N PRO A 50 -10.40 11.38 -5.74
CA PRO A 50 -9.13 11.85 -6.30
C PRO A 50 -8.20 12.51 -5.26
N ALA A 51 -8.73 13.22 -4.26
CA ALA A 51 -7.89 13.84 -3.24
C ALA A 51 -7.31 12.80 -2.27
N PHE A 52 -8.07 11.76 -1.96
CA PHE A 52 -7.58 10.63 -1.18
C PHE A 52 -6.54 9.81 -1.96
N GLN A 53 -6.71 9.62 -3.27
CA GLN A 53 -5.70 8.99 -4.13
C GLN A 53 -4.36 9.74 -4.09
N GLN A 54 -4.36 11.07 -4.02
CA GLN A 54 -3.12 11.84 -3.83
C GLN A 54 -2.42 11.48 -2.51
N ARG A 55 -3.19 11.31 -1.41
CA ARG A 55 -2.64 10.85 -0.12
C ARG A 55 -2.11 9.42 -0.19
N MET A 56 -2.80 8.55 -0.92
CA MET A 56 -2.34 7.17 -1.16
C MET A 56 -0.99 7.17 -1.89
N VAL A 57 -0.86 7.95 -2.97
CA VAL A 57 0.37 8.04 -3.76
C VAL A 57 1.51 8.65 -2.94
N GLN A 58 1.26 9.72 -2.17
CA GLN A 58 2.27 10.32 -1.29
C GLN A 58 2.80 9.27 -0.30
N GLY A 59 1.92 8.53 0.38
CA GLY A 59 2.35 7.51 1.33
C GLY A 59 3.06 6.31 0.69
N ILE A 60 2.84 6.04 -0.60
CA ILE A 60 3.61 5.04 -1.37
C ILE A 60 5.01 5.60 -1.67
N ALA A 61 5.10 6.82 -2.20
CA ALA A 61 6.37 7.47 -2.54
C ALA A 61 7.26 7.60 -1.30
N ASP A 62 6.74 8.16 -0.21
CA ASP A 62 7.48 8.30 1.07
C ASP A 62 8.00 6.94 1.57
N GLY A 63 7.20 5.88 1.44
CA GLY A 63 7.61 4.54 1.87
C GLY A 63 8.70 3.91 1.00
N ILE A 64 8.75 4.26 -0.28
CA ILE A 64 9.81 3.84 -1.22
C ILE A 64 11.08 4.64 -0.95
N ASP A 65 10.96 5.95 -0.76
CA ASP A 65 12.08 6.84 -0.42
C ASP A 65 12.74 6.39 0.90
N ASP A 66 11.94 6.11 1.94
CA ASP A 66 12.39 5.54 3.21
C ASP A 66 13.18 4.22 3.01
N TYR A 67 12.74 3.35 2.09
CA TYR A 67 13.40 2.06 1.82
C TYR A 67 14.78 2.25 1.17
N PHE A 68 14.91 3.24 0.29
CA PHE A 68 16.19 3.56 -0.37
C PHE A 68 17.05 4.56 0.42
N GLY A 69 16.53 5.14 1.51
CA GLY A 69 17.21 6.14 2.33
C GLY A 69 17.35 7.51 1.66
N LEU A 70 16.32 7.90 0.91
CA LEU A 70 16.22 9.19 0.21
C LEU A 70 15.61 10.30 1.07
#